data_AF-A0A8T6YJI5-F1
#
_entry.id   AF-A0A8T6YJI5-F1
#
_cell.length_a   1.000
_cell.length_b   1.000
_cell.length_c   1.000
_cell.angle_alpha   90.00
_cell.angle_beta   90.00
_cell.angle_gamma   90.00
#
_symmetry.space_group_name_H-M   'P 1'
#
loop_
_entity.id
_entity.type
_entity.pdbx_description
1 polymer ?
#
loop_
_entity_poly.entity_id
_entity_poly.type
_entity_poly.pdbx_seq_one_letter_code
_entity_poly.pdbx_strand_id
1 'polypeptide(L)'
;MMRIFLGIVLLFSSFISIPVFAQTTEDTQTMFKQANEYFGKGEYNQAIIIYDNILQVVPNNISTLKMKAIALSNSGYHEKSLKEFFK
;
A
#
# COMPACT_ATOMS: atom_id res chain seq x y z
N MET A 1 -3.02 -47.38 17.90
CA MET A 1 -2.70 -46.58 16.69
C MET A 1 -3.70 -45.46 16.37
N MET A 2 -4.88 -45.34 17.01
CA MET A 2 -5.88 -44.27 16.75
C MET A 2 -6.12 -43.31 17.95
N ARG A 3 -5.16 -43.17 18.87
CA ARG A 3 -5.28 -42.28 20.05
C ARG A 3 -4.31 -41.10 20.03
N ILE A 4 -3.35 -41.10 19.11
CA ILE A 4 -2.36 -40.01 18.96
C ILE A 4 -2.89 -38.91 18.03
N PHE A 5 -3.84 -39.22 17.13
CA PHE A 5 -4.42 -38.24 16.21
C PHE A 5 -5.35 -37.21 16.89
N LEU A 6 -5.93 -37.53 18.04
CA LEU A 6 -6.79 -36.58 18.77
C LEU A 6 -5.98 -35.50 19.52
N GLY A 7 -4.70 -35.75 19.79
CA GLY A 7 -3.81 -34.79 20.47
C GLY A 7 -3.17 -33.76 19.53
N ILE A 8 -3.14 -34.01 18.22
CA ILE A 8 -2.54 -33.10 17.24
C ILE A 8 -3.56 -32.04 16.76
N VAL A 9 -4.86 -32.36 16.80
CA VAL A 9 -5.92 -31.39 16.45
C VAL A 9 -6.04 -30.26 17.48
N LEU A 10 -5.70 -30.51 18.75
CA LEU A 10 -5.78 -29.51 19.83
C LEU A 10 -4.53 -28.60 19.95
N LEU A 11 -3.46 -28.85 19.19
CA LEU A 11 -2.30 -27.94 19.15
C LEU A 11 -2.36 -26.94 17.98
N PHE A 12 -3.35 -27.05 17.08
CA PHE A 12 -3.64 -26.05 16.06
C PHE A 12 -4.65 -24.97 16.50
N SER A 13 -5.38 -25.17 17.61
CA SER A 13 -6.25 -24.12 18.19
C SER A 13 -5.48 -22.97 18.83
N SER A 14 -4.14 -23.07 18.89
CA SER A 14 -3.24 -22.01 19.32
C SER A 14 -2.73 -21.16 18.14
N PHE A 15 -3.33 -21.25 16.94
CA PHE A 15 -3.30 -20.15 15.99
C PHE A 15 -4.14 -19.01 16.59
N ILE A 16 -3.52 -18.32 17.54
CA ILE A 16 -3.96 -17.01 18.00
C ILE A 16 -4.27 -16.23 16.74
N SER A 17 -5.54 -15.90 16.59
CA SER A 17 -6.09 -15.04 15.55
C SER A 17 -5.37 -13.70 15.58
N ILE A 18 -4.18 -13.63 14.97
CA ILE A 18 -3.61 -12.36 14.58
C ILE A 18 -4.60 -11.83 13.56
N PRO A 19 -5.26 -10.68 13.82
CA PRO A 19 -6.17 -10.13 12.85
C PRO A 19 -5.31 -9.79 11.64
N VAL A 20 -5.50 -10.53 10.55
CA VAL A 20 -4.86 -10.26 9.24
C VAL A 20 -4.96 -8.76 8.91
N PHE A 21 -6.06 -8.14 9.34
CA PHE A 21 -6.28 -6.70 9.33
C PHE A 21 -5.15 -5.86 9.95
N ALA A 22 -4.60 -6.20 11.12
CA ALA A 22 -3.52 -5.43 11.74
C ALA A 22 -2.22 -5.49 10.93
N GLN A 23 -1.85 -6.68 10.43
CA GLN A 23 -0.70 -6.86 9.56
C GLN A 23 -0.87 -6.07 8.25
N THR A 24 -2.07 -6.13 7.66
CA THR A 24 -2.43 -5.37 6.47
C THR A 24 -2.39 -3.85 6.71
N THR A 25 -2.78 -3.37 7.89
CA THR A 25 -2.68 -1.94 8.22
C THR A 25 -1.23 -1.47 8.41
N GLU A 26 -0.36 -2.28 9.00
CA GLU A 26 1.07 -1.93 9.16
C GLU A 26 1.80 -1.91 7.81
N ASP A 27 1.50 -2.88 6.94
CA ASP A 27 2.05 -2.96 5.59
C ASP A 27 1.61 -1.75 4.74
N THR A 28 0.31 -1.43 4.73
CA THR A 28 -0.21 -0.26 3.99
C THR A 28 0.33 1.07 4.52
N GLN A 29 0.61 1.20 5.82
CA GLN A 29 1.27 2.38 6.39
C GLN A 29 2.72 2.51 5.91
N THR A 30 3.45 1.40 5.84
CA THR A 30 4.83 1.37 5.35
C THR A 30 4.89 1.76 3.87
N MET A 31 4.00 1.19 3.05
CA MET A 31 3.83 1.57 1.65
C MET A 31 3.46 3.04 1.49
N PHE A 32 2.57 3.58 2.35
CA PHE A 32 2.17 4.98 2.29
C PHE A 32 3.35 5.92 2.56
N LYS A 33 4.23 5.57 3.52
CA LYS A 33 5.46 6.31 3.77
C LYS A 33 6.40 6.25 2.56
N GLN A 34 6.61 5.07 1.98
CA GLN A 34 7.45 4.91 0.79
C GLN A 34 6.91 5.73 -0.40
N ALA A 35 5.60 5.74 -0.62
CA ALA A 35 4.97 6.56 -1.66
C ALA A 35 5.21 8.06 -1.42
N ASN A 36 5.13 8.53 -0.16
CA ASN A 36 5.44 9.91 0.19
C ASN A 36 6.92 10.27 -0.02
N GLU A 37 7.84 9.32 0.15
CA GLU A 37 9.27 9.53 -0.14
C GLU A 37 9.49 9.75 -1.65
N TYR A 38 8.88 8.93 -2.51
CA TYR A 38 8.89 9.16 -3.96
C TYR A 38 8.24 10.50 -4.32
N PHE A 39 7.09 10.81 -3.72
CA PHE A 39 6.41 12.09 -3.92
C PHE A 39 7.30 13.28 -3.56
N GLY A 40 7.99 13.22 -2.41
CA GLY A 40 8.90 14.27 -1.95
C GLY A 40 10.11 14.49 -2.86
N LYS A 41 10.51 13.45 -3.62
CA LYS A 41 11.56 13.54 -4.65
C LYS A 41 11.06 14.06 -6.01
N GLY A 42 9.75 14.28 -6.15
CA GLY A 42 9.12 14.61 -7.42
C GLY A 42 8.93 13.42 -8.36
N GLU A 43 9.19 12.20 -7.89
CA GLU A 43 9.02 10.94 -8.63
C GLU A 43 7.53 10.52 -8.60
N TYR A 44 6.67 11.35 -9.18
CA TYR A 44 5.22 11.24 -9.03
C TYR A 44 4.65 9.94 -9.60
N ASN A 45 5.21 9.42 -10.69
CA ASN A 45 4.73 8.18 -11.31
C ASN A 45 4.94 6.97 -10.39
N GLN A 46 6.11 6.88 -9.74
CA GLN A 46 6.43 5.84 -8.76
C GLN A 46 5.51 5.96 -7.53
N ALA A 47 5.27 7.18 -7.04
CA ALA A 47 4.35 7.41 -5.95
C ALA A 47 2.91 6.94 -6.29
N ILE A 48 2.42 7.24 -7.50
CA ILE A 48 1.08 6.83 -7.97
C ILE A 48 0.93 5.31 -7.96
N ILE A 49 1.93 4.57 -8.47
CA ILE A 49 1.90 3.09 -8.49
C ILE A 49 1.74 2.53 -7.07
N ILE A 50 2.47 3.06 -6.10
CA ILE A 50 2.39 2.57 -4.71
C ILE A 50 1.04 2.96 -4.09
N TYR A 51 0.54 4.17 -4.34
CA TYR A 51 -0.81 4.55 -3.89
C TYR A 51 -1.90 3.65 -4.48
N ASP A 52 -1.78 3.24 -5.74
CA ASP A 52 -2.71 2.30 -6.37
C ASP A 52 -2.69 0.93 -5.68
N ASN A 53 -1.50 0.43 -5.33
CA ASN A 53 -1.39 -0.83 -4.61
C ASN A 53 -2.02 -0.75 -3.21
N ILE A 54 -1.87 0.38 -2.49
CA ILE A 54 -2.53 0.58 -1.19
C ILE A 54 -4.06 0.59 -1.37
N LEU A 55 -4.58 1.20 -2.44
CA LEU A 55 -6.02 1.26 -2.71
C LEU A 55 -6.62 -0.07 -3.16
N GLN A 56 -5.84 -1.01 -3.69
CA GLN A 56 -6.32 -2.37 -3.93
C GLN A 56 -6.66 -3.09 -2.62
N VAL A 57 -5.94 -2.77 -1.55
CA VAL A 57 -6.09 -3.39 -0.22
C VAL A 57 -7.08 -2.61 0.65
N VAL A 58 -7.02 -1.27 0.62
CA VAL A 58 -7.88 -0.37 1.38
C VAL A 58 -8.50 0.68 0.43
N PRO A 59 -9.55 0.31 -0.33
CA PRO A 59 -10.08 1.13 -1.42
C PRO A 59 -10.55 2.54 -1.02
N ASN A 60 -10.97 2.69 0.24
CA ASN A 60 -11.55 3.93 0.75
C ASN A 60 -10.58 4.69 1.67
N ASN A 61 -9.28 4.43 1.61
CA ASN A 61 -8.30 5.20 2.37
C ASN A 61 -8.21 6.65 1.82
N ILE A 62 -8.86 7.57 2.52
CA ILE A 62 -8.96 8.99 2.13
C ILE A 62 -7.58 9.65 1.99
N SER A 63 -6.64 9.34 2.88
CA SER A 63 -5.28 9.89 2.82
C SER A 63 -4.55 9.45 1.55
N THR A 64 -4.66 8.17 1.20
CA THR A 64 -4.09 7.61 -0.04
C THR A 64 -4.73 8.21 -1.28
N LEU A 65 -6.07 8.31 -1.34
CA LEU A 65 -6.79 8.95 -2.45
C LEU A 65 -6.35 10.40 -2.65
N LYS A 66 -6.25 11.17 -1.55
CA LYS A 66 -5.81 12.56 -1.58
C LYS A 66 -4.38 12.70 -2.12
N MET A 67 -3.45 11.88 -1.63
CA MET A 67 -2.06 11.94 -2.09
C MET A 67 -1.90 11.49 -3.55
N LYS A 68 -2.63 10.44 -3.98
CA LYS A 68 -2.67 10.04 -5.39
C LYS A 68 -3.16 11.17 -6.30
N ALA A 69 -4.24 11.85 -5.92
CA ALA A 69 -4.78 12.97 -6.69
C ALA A 69 -3.77 14.12 -6.85
N ILE A 70 -3.04 14.46 -5.77
CA ILE A 70 -2.00 15.49 -5.82
C ILE A 70 -0.83 15.03 -6.71
N ALA A 71 -0.40 13.78 -6.59
CA ALA A 71 0.66 13.22 -7.44
C ALA A 71 0.30 13.24 -8.94
N LEU A 72 -0.95 12.87 -9.29
CA LEU A 72 -1.45 12.93 -10.66
C LEU A 72 -1.44 14.36 -11.22
N SER A 73 -1.89 15.34 -10.42
CA SER A 73 -1.86 16.75 -10.80
C SER A 73 -0.42 17.21 -11.09
N ASN A 74 0.51 16.93 -10.18
CA ASN A 74 1.91 17.33 -10.33
C ASN A 74 2.61 16.62 -11.50
N SER A 75 2.30 15.34 -11.75
CA SER A 75 2.84 14.61 -12.91
C SER A 75 2.41 15.26 -14.23
N GLY A 76 1.14 15.66 -14.36
CA GLY A 76 0.65 16.37 -15.54
C GLY A 76 1.35 17.72 -15.78
N TYR A 77 1.63 18.47 -14.72
CA TYR A 77 2.41 19.72 -14.83
C TYR A 77 3.88 19.46 -15.20
N HIS A 78 4.47 18.39 -14.68
CA HIS A 78 5.83 17.99 -15.01
C HIS A 78 5.96 17.62 -16.49
N GLU A 79 5.04 16.76 -17.00
CA GLU A 79 4.98 16.40 -18.42
C GLU A 79 4.78 17.61 -19.32
N LYS A 80 3.89 18.53 -18.94
CA LYS A 80 3.68 19.79 -19.68
C LYS A 80 4.93 20.65 -19.72
N SER A 81 5.62 20.81 -18.58
CA SER A 81 6.84 21.60 -18.46
C SER A 81 7.95 21.04 -19.36
N LEU A 82 8.16 19.72 -19.37
CA LEU A 82 9.13 19.07 -20.24
C LEU A 82 8.81 19.32 -21.73
N LYS A 83 7.53 19.18 -22.13
CA LYS A 83 7.12 19.45 -23.52
C LYS A 83 7.40 20.89 -23.95
N GLU A 84 7.12 21.86 -23.08
CA GLU A 84 7.38 23.28 -23.40
C GLU A 84 8.88 23.59 -23.43
N PHE A 85 9.68 22.96 -22.55
CA PHE A 85 11.12 23.15 -22.51
C PHE A 85 11.84 22.63 -23.77
N PHE A 86 11.36 21.54 -24.36
CA PHE A 86 11.94 20.93 -25.56
C PHE A 86 11.30 21.38 -26.89
N LYS A 87 10.44 22.38 -26.85
CA LYS A 87 9.80 22.96 -28.03
C LYS A 87 10.73 23.95 -28.73
#